data_AF-A0A1T4MPF4-F1
#
_entry.id   AF-A0A1T4MPF4-F1
#
_cell.length_a   1.000
_cell.length_b   1.000
_cell.length_c   1.000
_cell.angle_alpha   90.00
_cell.angle_beta   90.00
_cell.angle_gamma   90.00
#
_symmetry.space_group_name_H-M   'P 1'
#
loop_
_entity.id
_entity.type
_entity.pdbx_description
1 polymer ?
#
loop_
_entity_poly.entity_id
_entity_poly.type
_entity_poly.pdbx_seq_one_letter_code
_entity_poly.pdbx_strand_id
1 'polypeptide(L)'
;MQQHDFPVQQVRTCLQGMLLLIGLWVCGAEQAAAQKHYVDYYANGRLCQEGTMDTVNDCKVGEWKRYYKTGELHEVEHYQQGRLEGEMKSYFESGRLFFHGFYAAGKQHGQQLTYFDKVNAKGKQYLYKREYYQDGLREGMQYEYDGKGRLYNKARYEAGQCVADTTFEVDGIYTTALRRLAPTNDRSEGRWVCDEHFYPYPAPSSVRSIAKGKRKTTKRQGLSTAKPKPAPQQAAPRPKRMKVNPDGSVTME
;
A
#
# COMPACT_ATOMS: atom_id res chain seq x y z
N MET A 1 65.12 -53.28 23.34
CA MET A 1 63.65 -53.25 23.18
C MET A 1 63.16 -51.86 23.55
N GLN A 2 62.77 -51.06 22.57
CA GLN A 2 61.79 -49.99 22.73
C GLN A 2 61.35 -49.60 21.31
N GLN A 3 60.14 -50.04 20.96
CA GLN A 3 59.46 -49.73 19.71
C GLN A 3 58.87 -48.33 19.85
N HIS A 4 59.12 -47.47 18.87
CA HIS A 4 58.37 -46.23 18.70
C HIS A 4 57.43 -46.43 17.50
N ASP A 5 56.17 -46.70 17.81
CA ASP A 5 55.05 -46.71 16.88
C ASP A 5 54.80 -45.28 16.38
N PHE A 6 54.91 -45.06 15.08
CA PHE A 6 54.47 -43.83 14.42
C PHE A 6 52.95 -43.90 14.16
N PRO A 7 52.15 -42.90 14.60
CA PRO A 7 50.70 -42.98 14.48
C PRO A 7 50.23 -42.76 13.02
N VAL A 8 49.60 -43.79 12.46
CA VAL A 8 48.96 -43.91 11.13
C VAL A 8 47.70 -43.01 10.99
N GLN A 9 47.55 -41.95 11.79
CA GLN A 9 46.37 -41.09 11.79
C GLN A 9 46.51 -39.80 10.96
N GLN A 10 47.72 -39.44 10.50
CA GLN A 10 47.90 -38.20 9.73
C GLN A 10 47.65 -38.32 8.21
N VAL A 11 47.52 -39.53 7.66
CA VAL A 11 47.36 -39.70 6.20
C VAL A 11 45.89 -39.67 5.75
N ARG A 12 44.93 -39.94 6.66
CA ARG A 12 43.49 -39.97 6.33
C ARG A 12 42.81 -38.60 6.30
N THR A 13 43.41 -37.57 6.91
CA THR A 13 42.85 -36.20 6.89
C THR A 13 43.22 -35.41 5.62
N CYS A 14 44.29 -35.79 4.90
CA CYS A 14 44.66 -35.09 3.65
C CYS A 14 43.74 -35.41 2.47
N LEU A 15 43.22 -36.64 2.37
CA LEU A 15 42.35 -37.05 1.25
C LEU A 15 40.90 -36.55 1.38
N GLN A 16 40.40 -36.31 2.60
CA GLN A 16 39.11 -35.65 2.82
C GLN A 16 39.19 -34.12 2.62
N GLY A 17 40.36 -33.51 2.81
CA GLY A 17 40.58 -32.09 2.51
C GLY A 17 40.74 -31.78 1.02
N MET A 18 41.28 -32.72 0.21
CA MET A 18 41.50 -32.50 -1.22
C MET A 18 40.23 -32.64 -2.10
N LEU A 19 39.19 -33.35 -1.65
CA LEU A 19 37.90 -33.41 -2.35
C LEU A 19 36.98 -32.21 -2.07
N LEU A 20 37.19 -31.49 -0.97
CA LEU A 20 36.49 -30.23 -0.69
C LEU A 20 37.02 -29.04 -1.53
N LEU A 21 38.24 -29.13 -2.07
CA LEU A 21 38.81 -28.09 -2.92
C LEU A 21 38.45 -28.23 -4.42
N ILE A 22 38.00 -29.41 -4.86
CA ILE A 22 37.49 -29.61 -6.24
C ILE A 22 35.96 -29.41 -6.29
N GLY A 23 35.25 -29.60 -5.17
CA GLY A 23 33.82 -29.25 -5.03
C GLY A 23 33.53 -27.73 -5.00
N LEU A 24 34.57 -26.90 -4.90
CA LEU A 24 34.48 -25.43 -4.92
C LEU A 24 34.73 -24.82 -6.31
N TRP A 25 34.96 -25.63 -7.35
CA TRP A 25 35.25 -25.15 -8.71
C TRP A 25 34.09 -25.30 -9.71
N VAL A 26 32.94 -25.84 -9.30
CA VAL A 26 31.78 -26.08 -10.20
C VAL A 26 30.58 -25.15 -9.94
N CYS A 27 30.66 -24.18 -9.04
CA CYS A 27 29.56 -23.22 -8.84
C CYS A 27 30.00 -21.75 -8.90
N GLY A 28 31.10 -21.48 -9.60
CA GLY A 28 31.66 -20.15 -9.83
C GLY A 28 31.58 -19.70 -11.28
N ALA A 29 30.59 -20.17 -12.05
CA ALA A 29 30.19 -19.46 -13.25
C ALA A 29 29.16 -18.41 -12.83
N GLU A 30 29.65 -17.41 -12.10
CA GLU A 30 28.98 -16.11 -12.00
C GLU A 30 28.97 -15.59 -13.44
N GLN A 31 27.90 -15.91 -14.17
CA GLN A 31 27.70 -15.42 -15.53
C GLN A 31 27.84 -13.91 -15.43
N ALA A 32 28.92 -13.38 -15.99
CA ALA A 32 29.14 -11.95 -16.07
C ALA A 32 27.90 -11.37 -16.77
N ALA A 33 27.02 -10.75 -15.99
CA ALA A 33 25.83 -10.09 -16.49
C ALA A 33 26.34 -8.96 -17.38
N ALA A 34 26.38 -9.21 -18.68
CA ALA A 34 26.83 -8.23 -19.65
C ALA A 34 25.73 -7.16 -19.73
N GLN A 35 25.86 -6.13 -18.91
CA GLN A 35 24.92 -5.02 -18.84
C GLN A 35 25.30 -3.95 -19.86
N LYS A 36 24.32 -3.50 -20.65
CA LYS A 36 24.50 -2.46 -21.68
C LYS A 36 23.50 -1.33 -21.47
N HIS A 37 24.00 -0.10 -21.54
CA HIS A 37 23.15 1.09 -21.54
C HIS A 37 22.32 1.15 -22.83
N TYR A 38 21.01 1.32 -22.67
CA TYR A 38 20.03 1.41 -23.74
C TYR A 38 19.43 2.81 -23.76
N VAL A 39 19.29 3.37 -24.95
CA VAL A 39 18.71 4.70 -25.17
C VAL A 39 17.88 4.64 -26.44
N ASP A 40 16.70 5.24 -26.38
CA ASP A 40 15.77 5.35 -27.50
C ASP A 40 15.26 6.79 -27.61
N TYR A 41 14.97 7.23 -28.83
CA TYR A 41 14.66 8.62 -29.16
C TYR A 41 13.33 8.72 -29.92
N TYR A 42 12.60 9.80 -29.66
CA TYR A 42 11.45 10.17 -30.46
C TYR A 42 11.87 10.63 -31.86
N ALA A 43 10.92 10.66 -32.79
CA ALA A 43 11.14 11.17 -34.16
C ALA A 43 11.62 12.63 -34.21
N ASN A 44 11.38 13.41 -33.15
CA ASN A 44 11.88 14.78 -33.00
C ASN A 44 13.33 14.86 -32.46
N GLY A 45 14.00 13.73 -32.28
CA GLY A 45 15.36 13.63 -31.75
C GLY A 45 15.49 13.75 -30.23
N ARG A 46 14.39 13.94 -29.49
CA ARG A 46 14.42 14.00 -28.01
C ARG A 46 14.42 12.60 -27.41
N LEU A 47 15.02 12.48 -26.23
CA LEU A 47 15.09 11.24 -25.47
C LEU A 47 13.68 10.72 -25.16
N CYS A 48 13.43 9.45 -25.47
CA CYS A 48 12.16 8.77 -25.22
C CYS A 48 12.26 7.90 -23.96
N GLN A 49 13.30 7.08 -23.89
CA GLN A 49 13.56 6.22 -22.75
C GLN A 49 15.05 5.87 -22.66
N GLU A 50 15.49 5.57 -21.45
CA GLU A 50 16.83 5.07 -21.18
C GLU A 50 16.80 4.07 -20.02
N GLY A 51 17.82 3.23 -19.96
CA GLY A 51 17.99 2.26 -18.89
C GLY A 51 19.10 1.26 -19.20
N THR A 52 19.12 0.16 -18.45
CA THR A 52 20.12 -0.89 -18.61
C THR A 52 19.45 -2.19 -19.07
N MET A 53 20.00 -2.78 -20.12
CA MET A 53 19.64 -4.11 -20.61
C MET A 53 20.70 -5.12 -20.19
N ASP A 54 20.28 -6.28 -19.68
CA ASP A 54 21.13 -7.46 -19.59
C ASP A 54 21.18 -8.11 -20.98
N THR A 55 22.35 -8.11 -21.62
CA THR A 55 22.53 -8.67 -22.97
C THR A 55 22.62 -10.19 -22.98
N VAL A 56 22.81 -10.83 -21.83
CA VAL A 56 22.82 -12.30 -21.74
C VAL A 56 21.39 -12.84 -21.79
N ASN A 57 20.49 -12.18 -21.05
CA ASN A 57 19.09 -12.58 -20.91
C ASN A 57 18.11 -11.77 -21.78
N ASP A 58 18.62 -10.80 -22.54
CA ASP A 58 17.86 -9.84 -23.36
C ASP A 58 16.68 -9.20 -22.60
N CYS A 59 16.96 -8.72 -21.38
CA CYS A 59 15.92 -8.20 -20.49
C CYS A 59 16.32 -6.92 -19.78
N LYS A 60 15.30 -6.14 -19.38
CA LYS A 60 15.48 -4.90 -18.61
C LYS A 60 16.00 -5.20 -17.21
N VAL A 61 16.97 -4.43 -16.75
CA VAL A 61 17.48 -4.48 -15.37
C VAL A 61 17.71 -3.06 -14.82
N GLY A 62 17.57 -2.91 -13.51
CA GLY A 62 17.80 -1.66 -12.81
C GLY A 62 16.73 -0.60 -13.08
N GLU A 63 17.11 0.66 -12.88
CA GLU A 63 16.25 1.82 -13.11
C GLU A 63 16.08 2.09 -14.61
N TRP A 64 14.83 2.31 -15.02
CA TRP A 64 14.43 2.70 -16.36
C TRP A 64 13.65 4.00 -16.29
N LYS A 65 13.96 4.93 -17.20
CA LYS A 65 13.29 6.23 -17.28
C LYS A 65 12.61 6.36 -18.62
N ARG A 66 11.41 6.94 -18.59
CA ARG A 66 10.67 7.35 -19.79
C ARG A 66 10.40 8.85 -19.69
N TYR A 67 10.44 9.52 -20.82
CA TYR A 67 10.31 10.97 -20.92
C TYR A 67 9.14 11.32 -21.83
N TYR A 68 8.53 12.47 -21.62
CA TYR A 68 7.55 13.02 -22.56
C TYR A 68 8.24 13.46 -23.85
N LYS A 69 7.47 13.59 -24.95
CA LYS A 69 7.98 14.18 -26.21
C LYS A 69 8.50 15.61 -26.02
N THR A 70 8.01 16.29 -24.99
CA THR A 70 8.42 17.62 -24.56
C THR A 70 9.77 17.62 -23.81
N GLY A 71 10.23 16.45 -23.31
CA GLY A 71 11.54 16.21 -22.72
C GLY A 71 11.54 16.05 -21.19
N GLU A 72 10.42 16.35 -20.53
CA GLU A 72 10.27 16.18 -19.09
C GLU A 72 10.15 14.70 -18.71
N LEU A 73 10.58 14.36 -17.49
CA LEU A 73 10.47 13.00 -16.98
C LEU A 73 8.99 12.60 -16.87
N HIS A 74 8.64 11.50 -17.51
CA HIS A 74 7.30 10.92 -17.46
C HIS A 74 7.22 9.84 -16.39
N GLU A 75 8.25 8.98 -16.29
CA GLU A 75 8.13 7.74 -15.53
C GLU A 75 9.49 7.17 -15.15
N VAL A 76 9.55 6.55 -13.97
CA VAL A 76 10.69 5.83 -13.43
C VAL A 76 10.20 4.47 -12.96
N GLU A 77 10.81 3.42 -13.48
CA GLU A 77 10.49 2.03 -13.23
C GLU A 77 11.75 1.28 -12.80
N HIS A 78 11.60 0.28 -11.94
CA HIS A 78 12.71 -0.59 -11.54
C HIS A 78 12.45 -2.00 -12.03
N TYR A 79 13.44 -2.62 -12.65
CA TYR A 79 13.35 -3.95 -13.21
C TYR A 79 14.38 -4.91 -12.61
N GLN A 80 13.95 -6.13 -12.32
CA GLN A 80 14.81 -7.27 -12.01
C GLN A 80 14.48 -8.41 -12.97
N GLN A 81 15.47 -8.85 -13.75
CA GLN A 81 15.33 -9.93 -14.74
C GLN A 81 14.11 -9.73 -15.68
N GLY A 82 13.93 -8.52 -16.18
CA GLY A 82 12.84 -8.16 -17.08
C GLY A 82 11.47 -7.94 -16.43
N ARG A 83 11.34 -8.11 -15.11
CA ARG A 83 10.08 -7.89 -14.37
C ARG A 83 10.15 -6.64 -13.52
N LEU A 84 9.04 -5.89 -13.41
CA LEU A 84 8.97 -4.75 -12.48
C LEU A 84 9.19 -5.23 -11.04
N GLU A 85 10.11 -4.59 -10.34
CA GLU A 85 10.53 -4.93 -8.99
C GLU A 85 10.87 -3.65 -8.22
N GLY A 86 10.16 -3.39 -7.12
CA GLY A 86 10.37 -2.22 -6.29
C GLY A 86 9.48 -1.03 -6.69
N GLU A 87 10.03 0.17 -6.56
CA GLU A 87 9.28 1.42 -6.67
C GLU A 87 9.04 1.81 -8.14
N MET A 88 7.83 2.28 -8.43
CA MET A 88 7.44 2.88 -9.70
C MET A 88 6.86 4.27 -9.43
N LYS A 89 7.32 5.26 -10.19
CA LYS A 89 6.83 6.64 -10.13
C LYS A 89 6.49 7.12 -11.52
N SER A 90 5.39 7.83 -11.68
CA SER A 90 5.14 8.62 -12.89
C SER A 90 4.69 10.03 -12.54
N TYR A 91 4.87 10.93 -13.49
CA TYR A 91 4.75 12.37 -13.31
C TYR A 91 3.88 12.94 -14.42
N PHE A 92 3.16 14.00 -14.10
CA PHE A 92 2.51 14.84 -15.12
C PHE A 92 3.56 15.64 -15.90
N GLU A 93 3.20 16.17 -17.06
CA GLU A 93 4.04 17.12 -17.83
C GLU A 93 4.43 18.37 -17.00
N SER A 94 3.65 18.71 -15.97
CA SER A 94 3.97 19.76 -15.01
C SER A 94 5.17 19.45 -14.10
N GLY A 95 5.65 18.20 -14.10
CA GLY A 95 6.67 17.66 -13.20
C GLY A 95 6.11 17.19 -11.85
N ARG A 96 4.82 17.35 -11.58
CA ARG A 96 4.19 16.87 -10.33
C ARG A 96 3.97 15.36 -10.39
N LEU A 97 4.04 14.70 -9.24
CA LEU A 97 3.86 13.25 -9.13
C LEU A 97 2.43 12.86 -9.54
N PHE A 98 2.27 11.99 -10.53
CA PHE A 98 0.98 11.44 -10.92
C PHE A 98 0.68 10.16 -10.16
N PHE A 99 1.65 9.24 -10.12
CA PHE A 99 1.50 7.94 -9.51
C PHE A 99 2.76 7.54 -8.77
N HIS A 100 2.58 6.83 -7.66
CA HIS A 100 3.65 6.21 -6.90
C HIS A 100 3.16 4.88 -6.33
N GLY A 101 3.85 3.80 -6.65
CA GLY A 101 3.46 2.46 -6.27
C GLY A 101 4.64 1.51 -6.18
N PHE A 102 4.38 0.30 -5.68
CA PHE A 102 5.37 -0.76 -5.59
C PHE A 102 4.94 -2.00 -6.38
N TYR A 103 5.94 -2.71 -6.88
CA TYR A 103 5.79 -3.93 -7.65
C TYR A 103 6.70 -5.02 -7.09
N ALA A 104 6.27 -6.27 -7.19
CA ALA A 104 7.05 -7.45 -6.88
C ALA A 104 6.77 -8.52 -7.94
N ALA A 105 7.83 -9.08 -8.53
CA ALA A 105 7.79 -10.06 -9.60
C ALA A 105 6.86 -9.66 -10.77
N GLY A 106 6.84 -8.37 -11.12
CA GLY A 106 6.02 -7.82 -12.20
C GLY A 106 4.55 -7.55 -11.84
N LYS A 107 4.16 -7.73 -10.58
CA LYS A 107 2.78 -7.50 -10.10
C LYS A 107 2.73 -6.36 -9.08
N GLN A 108 1.62 -5.65 -9.02
CA GLN A 108 1.39 -4.63 -7.99
C GLN A 108 1.47 -5.27 -6.60
N HIS A 109 2.25 -4.65 -5.71
CA HIS A 109 2.45 -5.10 -4.34
C HIS A 109 2.51 -3.88 -3.43
N GLY A 110 1.94 -3.95 -2.23
CA GLY A 110 1.93 -2.84 -1.29
C GLY A 110 1.06 -1.65 -1.75
N GLN A 111 1.40 -0.47 -1.22
CA GLN A 111 0.59 0.73 -1.38
C GLN A 111 0.75 1.36 -2.77
N GLN A 112 -0.37 1.76 -3.37
CA GLN A 112 -0.43 2.50 -4.63
C GLN A 112 -1.11 3.85 -4.38
N LEU A 113 -0.50 4.93 -4.84
CA LEU A 113 -0.97 6.30 -4.66
C LEU A 113 -1.08 6.99 -6.02
N THR A 114 -2.25 7.53 -6.31
CA THR A 114 -2.49 8.38 -7.49
C THR A 114 -2.85 9.78 -7.02
N TYR A 115 -2.36 10.80 -7.71
CA TYR A 115 -2.51 12.20 -7.33
C TYR A 115 -3.14 13.01 -8.47
N PHE A 116 -3.78 14.12 -8.11
CA PHE A 116 -4.22 15.13 -9.07
C PHE A 116 -3.08 16.07 -9.44
N ASP A 117 -3.10 16.61 -10.65
CA ASP A 117 -2.19 17.69 -11.07
C ASP A 117 -2.57 19.06 -10.46
N LYS A 118 -2.77 19.09 -9.14
CA LYS A 118 -3.23 20.27 -8.40
C LYS A 118 -2.71 20.26 -6.98
N VAL A 119 -2.36 21.45 -6.50
CA VAL A 119 -1.90 21.69 -5.14
C VAL A 119 -2.91 22.53 -4.36
N ASN A 120 -2.90 22.41 -3.04
CA ASN A 120 -3.64 23.29 -2.14
C ASN A 120 -2.89 24.61 -1.91
N ALA A 121 -3.50 25.53 -1.15
CA ALA A 121 -2.90 26.84 -0.83
C ALA A 121 -1.55 26.73 -0.07
N LYS A 122 -1.20 25.56 0.46
CA LYS A 122 0.06 25.27 1.15
C LYS A 122 1.07 24.55 0.25
N GLY A 123 0.81 24.42 -1.05
CA GLY A 123 1.69 23.74 -2.00
C GLY A 123 1.65 22.20 -1.94
N LYS A 124 0.81 21.59 -1.10
CA LYS A 124 0.68 20.12 -1.04
C LYS A 124 -0.26 19.62 -2.13
N GLN A 125 0.18 18.60 -2.86
CA GLN A 125 -0.61 17.97 -3.92
C GLN A 125 -1.81 17.20 -3.38
N TYR A 126 -2.95 17.27 -4.10
CA TYR A 126 -4.12 16.49 -3.75
C TYR A 126 -3.94 15.03 -4.15
N LEU A 127 -4.08 14.14 -3.17
CA LEU A 127 -4.20 12.72 -3.43
C LEU A 127 -5.55 12.46 -4.11
N TYR A 128 -5.57 11.68 -5.17
CA TYR A 128 -6.79 11.20 -5.83
C TYR A 128 -7.21 9.86 -5.25
N LYS A 129 -6.27 8.92 -5.19
CA LYS A 129 -6.57 7.53 -4.85
C LYS A 129 -5.46 6.89 -4.05
N ARG A 130 -5.83 6.13 -3.02
CA ARG A 130 -4.93 5.24 -2.28
C ARG A 130 -5.50 3.83 -2.32
N GLU A 131 -4.67 2.90 -2.77
CA GLU A 131 -4.98 1.48 -2.85
C GLU A 131 -3.87 0.68 -2.19
N TYR A 132 -4.17 -0.59 -1.93
CA TYR A 132 -3.19 -1.56 -1.46
C TYR A 132 -3.39 -2.86 -2.23
N TYR A 133 -2.28 -3.47 -2.60
CA TYR A 133 -2.23 -4.67 -3.43
C TYR A 133 -1.35 -5.74 -2.79
N GLN A 134 -1.73 -6.99 -3.00
CA GLN A 134 -0.90 -8.14 -2.67
C GLN A 134 -0.94 -9.09 -3.87
N ASP A 135 0.25 -9.35 -4.44
CA ASP A 135 0.45 -10.25 -5.58
C ASP A 135 -0.45 -9.94 -6.80
N GLY A 136 -0.67 -8.65 -7.05
CA GLY A 136 -1.50 -8.14 -8.14
C GLY A 136 -3.00 -8.07 -7.86
N LEU A 137 -3.45 -8.55 -6.69
CA LEU A 137 -4.85 -8.46 -6.25
C LEU A 137 -5.01 -7.29 -5.28
N ARG A 138 -6.12 -6.54 -5.39
CA ARG A 138 -6.45 -5.51 -4.40
C ARG A 138 -6.76 -6.17 -3.06
N GLU A 139 -6.16 -5.64 -2.00
CA GLU A 139 -6.31 -6.16 -0.65
C GLU A 139 -6.40 -5.01 0.34
N GLY A 140 -7.35 -5.06 1.27
CA GLY A 140 -7.52 -4.04 2.29
C GLY A 140 -8.31 -2.81 1.82
N MET A 141 -7.95 -1.63 2.32
CA MET A 141 -8.77 -0.43 2.17
C MET A 141 -8.32 0.46 1.00
N GLN A 142 -9.26 0.76 0.11
CA GLN A 142 -9.18 1.80 -0.91
C GLN A 142 -9.81 3.10 -0.40
N TYR A 143 -9.24 4.23 -0.81
CA TYR A 143 -9.74 5.57 -0.51
C TYR A 143 -9.65 6.45 -1.75
N GLU A 144 -10.72 7.16 -2.06
CA GLU A 144 -10.79 8.12 -3.16
C GLU A 144 -11.22 9.49 -2.67
N TYR A 145 -10.51 10.50 -3.18
CA TYR A 145 -10.65 11.88 -2.76
C TYR A 145 -10.91 12.76 -3.97
N ASP A 146 -11.64 13.85 -3.75
CA ASP A 146 -11.90 14.85 -4.79
C ASP A 146 -10.68 15.79 -4.98
N GLY A 147 -10.73 16.63 -6.02
CA GLY A 147 -9.70 17.64 -6.29
C GLY A 147 -9.61 18.79 -5.27
N LYS A 148 -10.27 18.64 -4.10
CA LYS A 148 -10.18 19.50 -2.92
C LYS A 148 -9.72 18.71 -1.68
N GLY A 149 -9.37 17.42 -1.84
CA GLY A 149 -8.88 16.54 -0.78
C GLY A 149 -9.97 15.99 0.14
N ARG A 150 -11.25 16.12 -0.21
CA ARG A 150 -12.36 15.52 0.54
C ARG A 150 -12.52 14.08 0.10
N LEU A 151 -12.57 13.17 1.07
CA LEU A 151 -12.88 11.77 0.82
C LEU A 151 -14.32 11.66 0.32
N TYR A 152 -14.52 11.08 -0.87
CA TYR A 152 -15.86 10.84 -1.43
C TYR A 152 -16.15 9.35 -1.60
N ASN A 153 -15.15 8.47 -1.57
CA ASN A 153 -15.38 7.04 -1.55
C ASN A 153 -14.31 6.32 -0.71
N LYS A 154 -14.71 5.27 -0.01
CA LYS A 154 -13.80 4.27 0.54
C LYS A 154 -14.38 2.89 0.29
N ALA A 155 -13.52 1.91 0.02
CA ALA A 155 -13.93 0.53 -0.20
C ALA A 155 -12.97 -0.44 0.49
N ARG A 156 -13.48 -1.61 0.89
CA ARG A 156 -12.66 -2.73 1.38
C ARG A 156 -12.63 -3.81 0.30
N TYR A 157 -11.42 -4.26 -0.01
CA TYR A 157 -11.16 -5.38 -0.91
C TYR A 157 -10.57 -6.56 -0.14
N GLU A 158 -11.00 -7.76 -0.52
CA GLU A 158 -10.42 -9.03 -0.07
C GLU A 158 -10.23 -9.91 -1.31
N ALA A 159 -8.99 -10.34 -1.57
CA ALA A 159 -8.60 -11.12 -2.74
C ALA A 159 -9.07 -10.51 -4.08
N GLY A 160 -8.98 -9.20 -4.23
CA GLY A 160 -9.38 -8.45 -5.42
C GLY A 160 -10.88 -8.13 -5.52
N GLN A 161 -11.71 -8.63 -4.59
CA GLN A 161 -13.16 -8.43 -4.61
C GLN A 161 -13.58 -7.33 -3.64
N CYS A 162 -14.47 -6.43 -4.06
CA CYS A 162 -15.03 -5.41 -3.17
C CYS A 162 -16.04 -6.05 -2.21
N VAL A 163 -15.79 -5.94 -0.90
CA VAL A 163 -16.63 -6.51 0.17
C VAL A 163 -17.54 -5.43 0.81
N ALA A 164 -17.14 -4.18 0.75
CA ALA A 164 -17.93 -3.07 1.26
C ALA A 164 -17.42 -1.76 0.67
N ASP A 165 -18.33 -0.85 0.31
CA ASP A 165 -18.00 0.50 -0.10
C ASP A 165 -18.89 1.54 0.59
N THR A 166 -18.35 2.75 0.71
CA THR A 166 -19.03 3.88 1.33
C THR A 166 -18.72 5.10 0.50
N THR A 167 -19.77 5.72 -0.03
CA THR A 167 -19.71 6.94 -0.82
C THR A 167 -20.19 8.11 0.03
N PHE A 168 -19.44 9.20 0.03
CA PHE A 168 -19.76 10.43 0.75
C PHE A 168 -20.13 11.48 -0.29
N GLU A 169 -21.40 11.85 -0.36
CA GLU A 169 -21.86 12.98 -1.16
C GLU A 169 -22.01 14.24 -0.30
N VAL A 170 -22.25 15.38 -0.96
CA VAL A 170 -22.46 16.67 -0.26
C VAL A 170 -23.71 16.60 0.63
N ASP A 171 -24.71 15.82 0.22
CA ASP A 171 -26.03 15.77 0.86
C ASP A 171 -26.23 14.56 1.78
N GLY A 172 -25.24 13.67 1.93
CA GLY A 172 -25.34 12.48 2.77
C GLY A 172 -24.21 11.47 2.62
N ILE A 173 -24.20 10.46 3.50
CA ILE A 173 -23.28 9.33 3.43
C ILE A 173 -24.07 8.10 2.99
N TYR A 174 -23.65 7.47 1.91
CA TYR A 174 -24.23 6.23 1.39
C TYR A 174 -23.29 5.08 1.72
N THR A 175 -23.82 4.02 2.32
CA THR A 175 -23.05 2.79 2.53
C THR A 175 -23.70 1.69 1.71
N THR A 176 -22.93 1.08 0.81
CA THR A 176 -23.34 -0.11 0.07
C THR A 176 -22.41 -1.22 0.52
N ALA A 177 -22.97 -2.33 1.02
CA ALA A 177 -22.15 -3.48 1.41
C ALA A 177 -22.41 -4.61 0.42
N LEU A 178 -21.43 -4.88 -0.45
CA LEU A 178 -21.42 -6.07 -1.31
C LEU A 178 -20.97 -7.27 -0.49
N ARG A 179 -21.91 -7.99 0.12
CA ARG A 179 -21.59 -9.18 0.92
C ARG A 179 -21.70 -10.44 0.09
N ARG A 180 -20.67 -11.29 0.17
CA ARG A 180 -20.75 -12.68 -0.26
C ARG A 180 -21.63 -13.42 0.76
N LEU A 181 -22.76 -13.99 0.34
CA LEU A 181 -23.46 -14.95 1.20
C LEU A 181 -22.58 -16.20 1.35
N ALA A 182 -22.59 -16.79 2.55
CA ALA A 182 -22.02 -18.12 2.75
C ALA A 182 -22.57 -19.07 1.68
N PRO A 183 -21.76 -20.03 1.18
CA PRO A 183 -22.26 -21.02 0.25
C PRO A 183 -23.51 -21.64 0.87
N THR A 184 -24.64 -21.54 0.17
CA THR A 184 -25.84 -22.28 0.55
C THR A 184 -25.49 -23.78 0.52
N ASN A 185 -26.19 -24.61 1.29
CA ASN A 185 -25.98 -26.06 1.29
C ASN A 185 -26.26 -26.73 -0.08
N ASP A 186 -26.67 -25.92 -1.06
CA ASP A 186 -26.84 -26.28 -2.46
C ASP A 186 -25.53 -26.02 -3.22
N ARG A 187 -25.07 -27.01 -3.99
CA ARG A 187 -23.69 -27.18 -4.48
C ARG A 187 -23.20 -26.18 -5.54
N SER A 188 -23.86 -25.04 -5.70
CA SER A 188 -23.46 -24.03 -6.69
C SER A 188 -23.78 -22.62 -6.20
N GLU A 189 -22.72 -21.83 -6.08
CA GLU A 189 -22.68 -20.36 -6.10
C GLU A 189 -23.18 -19.63 -4.84
N GLY A 190 -22.23 -18.99 -4.14
CA GLY A 190 -22.57 -17.95 -3.16
C GLY A 190 -23.28 -16.79 -3.87
N ARG A 191 -24.55 -16.57 -3.53
CA ARG A 191 -25.34 -15.44 -4.05
C ARG A 191 -24.81 -14.12 -3.46
N TRP A 192 -24.66 -13.10 -4.30
CA TRP A 192 -24.32 -11.74 -3.87
C TRP A 192 -25.59 -11.04 -3.37
N VAL A 193 -25.49 -10.36 -2.22
CA VAL A 193 -26.55 -9.45 -1.76
C VAL A 193 -25.94 -8.06 -1.66
N CYS A 194 -26.52 -7.15 -2.45
CA CYS A 194 -26.32 -5.72 -2.25
C CYS A 194 -27.28 -5.30 -1.14
N ASP A 195 -26.77 -5.06 0.07
CA ASP A 195 -27.52 -4.26 1.04
C ASP A 195 -27.31 -2.79 0.65
N GLU A 196 -28.04 -2.34 -0.37
CA GLU A 196 -28.31 -0.90 -0.56
C GLU A 196 -29.28 -0.47 0.53
N HIS A 197 -29.24 0.80 0.93
CA HIS A 197 -30.11 1.48 1.91
C HIS A 197 -29.53 1.68 3.31
N PHE A 198 -28.70 2.72 3.44
CA PHE A 198 -28.62 3.49 4.69
C PHE A 198 -28.26 4.96 4.43
N TYR A 199 -29.16 5.88 4.77
CA TYR A 199 -28.95 7.33 4.78
C TYR A 199 -28.87 7.81 6.25
N PRO A 200 -27.68 8.15 6.79
CA PRO A 200 -27.59 8.75 8.09
C PRO A 200 -27.77 10.26 7.93
N TYR A 201 -28.79 10.78 8.63
CA TYR A 201 -29.15 12.18 8.88
C TYR A 201 -30.18 12.80 7.92
N PRO A 202 -31.39 13.15 8.41
CA PRO A 202 -32.17 14.20 7.75
C PRO A 202 -31.36 15.50 7.78
N ALA A 203 -31.43 16.28 6.69
CA ALA A 203 -30.83 17.60 6.60
C ALA A 203 -31.09 18.39 7.90
N PRO A 204 -30.10 19.08 8.48
CA PRO A 204 -30.30 19.80 9.73
C PRO A 204 -31.43 20.80 9.53
N SER A 205 -32.60 20.51 10.12
CA SER A 205 -33.71 21.44 10.15
C SER A 205 -33.19 22.74 10.75
N SER A 206 -33.28 23.83 9.99
CA SER A 206 -32.84 25.17 10.35
C SER A 206 -32.97 25.42 11.86
N VAL A 207 -31.86 25.73 12.53
CA VAL A 207 -31.86 26.11 13.95
C VAL A 207 -32.76 27.35 14.10
N ARG A 208 -34.00 27.16 14.57
CA ARG A 208 -34.79 28.27 15.12
C ARG A 208 -34.05 28.77 16.35
N SER A 209 -33.60 30.02 16.30
CA SER A 209 -33.03 30.73 17.44
C SER A 209 -34.04 30.81 18.57
N ILE A 210 -33.89 29.94 19.58
CA ILE A 210 -34.67 30.07 20.81
C ILE A 210 -34.00 31.14 21.67
N ALA A 211 -34.68 32.30 21.76
CA ALA A 211 -34.32 33.40 22.62
C ALA A 211 -34.16 32.94 24.09
N LYS A 212 -33.11 33.45 24.77
CA LYS A 212 -32.80 33.16 26.17
C LYS A 212 -33.93 33.64 27.10
N GLY A 213 -34.85 32.75 27.46
CA GLY A 213 -35.82 32.94 28.54
C GLY A 213 -35.21 32.60 29.90
N LYS A 214 -35.36 33.51 30.87
CA LYS A 214 -34.81 33.44 32.24
C LYS A 214 -35.27 32.16 32.98
N ARG A 215 -34.31 31.39 33.52
CA ARG A 215 -34.55 30.24 34.41
C ARG A 215 -35.23 30.71 35.71
N LYS A 216 -36.44 30.24 35.99
CA LYS A 216 -36.98 30.20 37.36
C LYS A 216 -36.60 28.85 37.98
N THR A 217 -35.89 28.91 39.11
CA THR A 217 -35.54 27.77 39.95
C THR A 217 -36.73 27.36 40.80
N THR A 218 -37.17 26.11 40.70
CA THR A 218 -38.08 25.51 41.69
C THR A 218 -37.41 24.27 42.26
N LYS A 219 -37.17 24.29 43.59
CA LYS A 219 -36.66 23.15 44.37
C LYS A 219 -37.62 21.97 44.24
N ARG A 220 -37.10 20.78 43.95
CA ARG A 220 -37.80 19.51 44.21
C ARG A 220 -37.07 18.75 45.31
N GLN A 221 -37.80 18.52 46.40
CA GLN A 221 -37.41 17.68 47.53
C GLN A 221 -37.30 16.22 47.08
N GLY A 222 -36.38 15.48 47.71
CA GLY A 222 -35.91 14.18 47.27
C GLY A 222 -36.83 13.00 47.58
N LEU A 223 -36.59 11.92 46.85
CA LEU A 223 -36.82 10.55 47.31
C LEU A 223 -35.55 9.76 47.00
N SER A 224 -34.88 9.32 48.05
CA SER A 224 -33.61 8.58 48.01
C SER A 224 -33.87 7.12 47.67
N THR A 225 -33.41 6.67 46.51
CA THR A 225 -33.07 5.26 46.29
C THR A 225 -31.56 5.18 46.06
N ALA A 226 -30.87 4.58 47.02
CA ALA A 226 -29.44 4.35 46.93
C ALA A 226 -29.16 3.36 45.79
N LYS A 227 -28.60 3.84 44.68
CA LYS A 227 -28.01 2.98 43.65
C LYS A 227 -26.72 2.35 44.20
N PRO A 228 -26.49 1.04 44.03
CA PRO A 228 -25.22 0.44 44.40
C PRO A 228 -24.08 1.08 43.59
N LYS A 229 -22.98 1.38 44.28
CA LYS A 229 -21.78 2.01 43.73
C LYS A 229 -21.18 1.06 42.68
N PRO A 230 -20.98 1.49 41.42
CA PRO A 230 -20.32 0.64 40.44
C PRO A 230 -18.88 0.39 40.88
N ALA A 231 -18.45 -0.88 40.81
CA ALA A 231 -17.08 -1.29 41.04
C ALA A 231 -16.13 -0.52 40.10
N PRO A 232 -14.88 -0.24 40.51
CA PRO A 232 -13.93 0.48 39.67
C PRO A 232 -13.62 -0.34 38.42
N GLN A 233 -14.21 0.04 37.29
CA GLN A 233 -13.85 -0.50 35.98
C GLN A 233 -12.45 0.02 35.64
N GLN A 234 -11.50 -0.91 35.43
CA GLN A 234 -10.21 -0.57 34.84
C GLN A 234 -10.46 0.10 33.48
N ALA A 235 -9.91 1.29 33.31
CA ALA A 235 -10.01 2.03 32.06
C ALA A 235 -9.45 1.17 30.92
N ALA A 236 -10.28 0.90 29.91
CA ALA A 236 -9.83 0.23 28.70
C ALA A 236 -8.63 0.98 28.10
N PRO A 237 -7.58 0.29 27.63
CA PRO A 237 -6.44 0.93 27.01
C PRO A 237 -6.92 1.75 25.82
N ARG A 238 -6.54 3.03 25.79
CA ARG A 238 -6.92 3.93 24.70
C ARG A 238 -6.38 3.38 23.38
N PRO A 239 -7.16 3.43 22.28
CA PRO A 239 -6.68 2.95 20.99
C PRO A 239 -5.46 3.78 20.57
N LYS A 240 -4.36 3.08 20.22
CA LYS A 240 -3.16 3.73 19.70
C LYS A 240 -3.50 4.49 18.43
N ARG A 241 -3.09 5.74 18.36
CA ARG A 241 -3.40 6.66 17.27
C ARG A 241 -2.20 6.75 16.34
N MET A 242 -2.44 6.45 15.07
CA MET A 242 -1.43 6.53 14.03
C MET A 242 -1.07 7.99 13.74
N LYS A 243 0.22 8.31 13.75
CA LYS A 243 0.76 9.64 13.45
C LYS A 243 1.81 9.52 12.36
N VAL A 244 1.67 10.36 11.34
CA VAL A 244 2.63 10.43 10.22
C VAL A 244 3.54 11.61 10.46
N ASN A 245 4.84 11.35 10.57
CA ASN A 245 5.86 12.35 10.78
C ASN A 245 6.19 13.10 9.47
N PRO A 246 6.80 14.29 9.54
CA PRO A 246 7.16 15.08 8.37
C PRO A 246 8.15 14.41 7.41
N ASP A 247 8.90 13.42 7.90
CA ASP A 247 9.84 12.58 7.14
C ASP A 247 9.16 11.37 6.47
N GLY A 248 7.85 11.20 6.65
CA GLY A 248 7.06 10.10 6.09
C GLY A 248 7.04 8.83 6.96
N SER A 249 7.76 8.79 8.08
CA SER A 249 7.70 7.66 9.02
C SER A 249 6.38 7.64 9.81
N VAL A 250 5.90 6.45 10.17
CA VAL A 250 4.63 6.27 10.90
C VAL A 250 4.91 5.68 12.28
N THR A 251 4.45 6.37 13.33
CA THR A 251 4.53 5.89 14.71
C THR A 251 3.13 5.68 15.30
N MET A 252 3.05 4.72 16.23
CA MET A 252 1.82 4.39 16.96
C MET A 252 1.93 4.94 18.39
N GLU A 253 1.22 6.04 18.69
CA GLU A 253 1.12 6.64 20.04
C GLU A 253 -0.08 6.08 20.81
#